data_AF-A0A1Y0BUL8-F1
#
_entry.id   AF-A0A1Y0BUL8-F1
#
_cell.length_a   1.000
_cell.length_b   1.000
_cell.length_c   1.000
_cell.angle_alpha   90.00
_cell.angle_beta   90.00
_cell.angle_gamma   90.00
#
_symmetry.space_group_name_H-M   'P 1'
#
loop_
_entity.id
_entity.type
_entity.pdbx_description
1 polymer ?
#
loop_
_entity_poly.entity_id
_entity_poly.type
_entity_poly.pdbx_seq_one_letter_code
_entity_poly.pdbx_strand_id
1 'polypeptide(L)'
;LLGFDLLQLCALLFITGGLANPFAALVCVPVIISFASQPIRYSTALIGIAMVCITVLAFSPFPLPWFDGVEINVHNVMQFGVWCSIASTMAFAAFYAYRVSMEASQLADALAATELVLQREKHLSQLDGLAAAAAHELGTPLATISVVAKEMERELKDDDRFREDVMLLRSQSERCRDILRRLTTLSSEDEAHMRRLPLSSMIEEIVAPHREF
;
A
#
# COMPACT_ATOMS: atom_id res chain seq x y z
N LEU A 1 -6.78 -26.15 -5.81
CA LEU A 1 -5.65 -26.52 -4.95
C LEU A 1 -6.15 -26.76 -3.53
N LEU A 2 -6.48 -25.72 -2.74
CA LEU A 2 -6.98 -25.90 -1.36
C LEU A 2 -8.15 -26.88 -1.20
N GLY A 3 -9.14 -26.87 -2.10
CA GLY A 3 -10.24 -27.85 -2.06
C GLY A 3 -9.81 -29.29 -2.35
N PHE A 4 -8.79 -29.47 -3.19
CA PHE A 4 -8.21 -30.79 -3.44
C PHE A 4 -7.39 -31.26 -2.23
N ASP A 5 -6.58 -30.37 -1.65
CA ASP A 5 -5.79 -30.66 -0.44
C ASP A 5 -6.71 -31.02 0.74
N LEU A 6 -7.82 -30.29 0.89
CA LEU A 6 -8.87 -30.58 1.86
C LEU A 6 -9.45 -31.98 1.65
N LEU A 7 -9.86 -32.31 0.43
CA LEU A 7 -10.44 -33.63 0.13
C LEU A 7 -9.42 -34.76 0.33
N GLN A 8 -8.16 -34.55 -0.05
CA GLN A 8 -7.09 -35.52 0.16
C GLN A 8 -6.84 -35.76 1.65
N LEU A 9 -6.74 -34.69 2.44
CA LEU A 9 -6.59 -34.78 3.89
C LEU A 9 -7.78 -35.51 4.52
N CYS A 10 -9.01 -35.14 4.15
CA CYS A 10 -10.22 -35.80 4.64
C CYS A 10 -10.28 -37.28 4.24
N ALA A 11 -9.85 -37.65 3.03
CA ALA A 11 -9.79 -39.04 2.60
C ALA A 11 -8.79 -39.86 3.44
N LEU A 12 -7.61 -39.31 3.72
CA LEU A 12 -6.60 -39.93 4.59
C LEU A 12 -7.11 -40.08 6.03
N LEU A 13 -7.75 -39.04 6.56
CA LEU A 13 -8.35 -39.08 7.90
C LEU A 13 -9.48 -40.10 7.96
N PHE A 14 -10.33 -40.19 6.92
CA PHE A 14 -11.43 -41.13 6.87
C PHE A 14 -10.93 -42.58 7.01
N ILE A 15 -9.86 -42.97 6.32
CA ILE A 15 -9.29 -44.33 6.45
C ILE A 15 -8.42 -44.54 7.69
N THR A 16 -8.10 -43.49 8.46
CA THR A 16 -7.25 -43.55 9.66
C THR A 16 -8.02 -43.16 10.93
N GLY A 17 -9.30 -43.52 11.04
CA GLY A 17 -10.09 -43.32 12.27
C GLY A 17 -11.05 -42.12 12.27
N GLY A 18 -11.16 -41.38 11.17
CA GLY A 18 -12.12 -40.28 11.02
C GLY A 18 -11.93 -39.18 12.07
N LEU A 19 -13.01 -38.83 12.78
CA LEU A 19 -12.98 -37.83 13.86
C LEU A 19 -12.21 -38.28 15.12
N ALA A 20 -12.03 -39.58 15.33
CA ALA A 20 -11.21 -40.06 16.45
C ALA A 20 -9.72 -39.75 16.23
N ASN A 21 -9.33 -39.42 15.00
CA ASN A 21 -7.96 -39.06 14.67
C ASN A 21 -7.64 -37.66 15.21
N PRO A 22 -6.57 -37.48 16.03
CA PRO A 22 -6.20 -36.18 16.58
C PRO A 22 -5.83 -35.14 15.50
N PHE A 23 -5.43 -35.59 14.31
CA PHE A 23 -5.13 -34.71 13.18
C PHE A 23 -6.38 -34.20 12.45
N ALA A 24 -7.60 -34.58 12.87
CA ALA A 24 -8.84 -34.03 12.30
C ALA A 24 -8.93 -32.50 12.41
N ALA A 25 -8.28 -31.89 13.41
CA ALA A 25 -8.19 -30.44 13.53
C ALA A 25 -7.43 -29.76 12.36
N LEU A 26 -6.58 -30.49 11.62
CA LEU A 26 -5.86 -29.95 10.46
C LEU A 26 -6.79 -29.56 9.31
N VAL A 27 -8.03 -30.05 9.29
CA VAL A 27 -9.06 -29.64 8.32
C VAL A 27 -9.31 -28.12 8.39
N CYS A 28 -9.09 -27.49 9.54
CA CYS A 28 -9.20 -26.03 9.70
C CYS A 28 -8.17 -25.27 8.86
N VAL A 29 -6.97 -25.82 8.65
CA VAL A 29 -5.83 -25.13 8.02
C VAL A 29 -6.16 -24.62 6.60
N PRO A 30 -6.57 -25.47 5.64
CA PRO A 30 -6.89 -25.00 4.29
C PRO A 30 -8.05 -24.00 4.27
N VAL A 31 -8.99 -24.10 5.21
CA VAL A 31 -10.10 -23.15 5.35
C VAL A 31 -9.58 -21.79 5.82
N ILE A 32 -8.76 -21.74 6.88
CA ILE A 32 -8.15 -20.51 7.39
C ILE A 32 -7.34 -19.82 6.31
N ILE A 33 -6.50 -20.57 5.58
CA ILE A 33 -5.69 -20.03 4.49
C ILE A 33 -6.57 -19.45 3.38
N SER A 34 -7.67 -20.12 3.03
CA SER A 34 -8.62 -19.60 2.04
C SER A 34 -9.21 -18.26 2.47
N PHE A 35 -9.66 -18.11 3.72
CA PHE A 35 -10.21 -16.84 4.20
C PHE A 35 -9.19 -15.72 4.32
N ALA A 36 -7.91 -16.05 4.52
CA ALA A 36 -6.83 -15.07 4.55
C ALA A 36 -6.41 -14.58 3.15
N SER A 37 -6.49 -15.46 2.13
CA SER A 37 -5.83 -15.24 0.83
C SER A 37 -6.75 -15.20 -0.39
N GLN A 38 -8.02 -15.63 -0.26
CA GLN A 38 -8.95 -15.72 -1.39
C GLN A 38 -10.19 -14.84 -1.19
N PRO A 39 -10.84 -14.45 -2.30
CA PRO A 39 -12.13 -13.75 -2.24
C PRO A 39 -13.15 -14.55 -1.43
N ILE A 40 -13.95 -13.82 -0.64
CA ILE A 40 -14.92 -14.39 0.30
C ILE A 40 -15.85 -15.44 -0.34
N ARG A 41 -16.20 -15.28 -1.62
CA ARG A 41 -17.08 -16.18 -2.37
C ARG A 41 -16.54 -17.62 -2.49
N TYR A 42 -15.23 -17.77 -2.67
CA TYR A 42 -14.60 -19.09 -2.77
C TYR A 42 -14.37 -19.68 -1.38
N SER A 43 -14.02 -18.84 -0.41
CA SER A 43 -13.79 -19.24 0.98
C SER A 43 -15.07 -19.72 1.67
N THR A 44 -16.22 -19.10 1.39
CA THR A 44 -17.52 -19.57 1.90
C THR A 44 -17.95 -20.91 1.30
N ALA A 45 -17.64 -21.15 0.01
CA ALA A 45 -17.86 -22.47 -0.59
C ALA A 45 -16.96 -23.53 0.07
N LEU A 46 -15.68 -23.21 0.31
CA LEU A 46 -14.72 -24.14 0.90
C LEU A 46 -15.05 -24.53 2.34
N ILE A 47 -15.47 -23.59 3.19
CA ILE A 47 -15.91 -23.93 4.56
C ILE A 47 -17.17 -24.79 4.56
N GLY A 48 -18.09 -24.57 3.61
CA GLY A 48 -19.25 -25.45 3.42
C GLY A 48 -18.83 -26.88 3.09
N ILE A 49 -17.89 -27.05 2.17
CA ILE A 49 -17.31 -28.36 1.84
C ILE A 49 -16.59 -28.98 3.04
N ALA A 50 -15.83 -28.20 3.80
CA ALA A 50 -15.12 -28.68 4.99
C ALA A 50 -16.10 -29.16 6.08
N MET A 51 -17.19 -28.43 6.32
CA MET A 51 -18.25 -28.84 7.26
C MET A 51 -18.91 -30.15 6.86
N VAL A 52 -19.18 -30.34 5.57
CA VAL A 52 -19.68 -31.62 5.03
C VAL A 52 -18.65 -32.72 5.27
N CYS A 53 -17.37 -32.47 4.96
CA CYS A 53 -16.32 -33.46 5.15
C CYS A 53 -16.17 -33.88 6.62
N ILE A 54 -16.13 -32.94 7.56
CA ILE A 54 -16.03 -33.23 9.00
C ILE A 54 -17.23 -34.06 9.47
N THR A 55 -18.42 -33.76 8.96
CA THR A 55 -19.63 -34.53 9.26
C THR A 55 -19.51 -35.95 8.72
N VAL A 56 -18.99 -36.14 7.51
CA VAL A 56 -18.73 -37.47 6.93
C VAL A 56 -17.66 -38.24 7.73
N LEU A 57 -16.61 -37.57 8.21
CA LEU A 57 -15.57 -38.16 9.06
C LEU A 57 -16.11 -38.72 10.37
N ALA A 58 -17.23 -38.20 10.88
CA ALA A 58 -17.90 -38.73 12.08
C ALA A 58 -18.46 -40.14 11.89
N PHE A 59 -18.74 -40.53 10.64
CA PHE A 59 -19.30 -41.83 10.29
C PHE A 59 -18.24 -42.78 9.71
N SER A 60 -16.95 -42.53 9.97
CA SER A 60 -15.91 -43.43 9.48
C SER A 60 -16.06 -44.84 10.07
N PRO A 61 -16.11 -45.89 9.23
CA PRO A 61 -16.18 -47.27 9.69
C PRO A 61 -14.80 -47.84 10.08
N PHE A 62 -13.70 -47.13 9.79
CA PHE A 62 -12.36 -47.62 10.04
C PHE A 62 -11.91 -47.24 11.46
N PRO A 63 -11.43 -48.20 12.27
CA PRO A 63 -10.89 -47.88 13.58
C PRO A 63 -9.59 -47.09 13.45
N LEU A 64 -9.25 -46.35 14.50
CA LEU A 64 -7.96 -45.68 14.59
C LEU A 64 -6.84 -46.75 14.58
N PRO A 65 -5.85 -46.67 13.66
CA PRO A 65 -4.73 -47.60 13.66
C PRO A 65 -3.96 -47.52 14.98
N TRP A 66 -4.01 -48.59 15.77
CA TRP A 66 -3.40 -48.67 17.09
C TRP A 66 -2.66 -50.01 17.25
N PHE A 67 -2.18 -50.31 18.45
CA PHE A 67 -1.52 -51.58 18.73
C PHE A 67 -2.44 -52.77 18.46
N ASP A 68 -1.87 -53.87 17.95
CA ASP A 68 -2.60 -55.09 17.62
C ASP A 68 -3.45 -55.58 18.79
N GLY A 69 -4.75 -55.78 18.54
CA GLY A 69 -5.73 -56.27 19.51
C GLY A 69 -6.31 -55.23 20.46
N VAL A 70 -5.94 -53.94 20.33
CA VAL A 70 -6.49 -52.84 21.15
C VAL A 70 -7.28 -51.88 20.27
N GLU A 71 -8.60 -51.89 20.40
CA GLU A 71 -9.48 -50.93 19.73
C GLU A 71 -9.79 -49.73 20.62
N ILE A 72 -9.45 -48.53 20.14
CA ILE A 72 -9.86 -47.28 20.78
C ILE A 72 -11.30 -46.98 20.37
N ASN A 73 -12.24 -47.34 21.23
CA ASN A 73 -13.65 -46.98 21.07
C ASN A 73 -13.90 -45.59 21.67
N VAL A 74 -13.94 -44.57 20.81
CA VAL A 74 -14.30 -43.21 21.24
C VAL A 74 -15.81 -43.10 21.37
N HIS A 75 -16.29 -42.80 22.57
CA HIS A 75 -17.71 -42.66 22.85
C HIS A 75 -18.37 -41.55 22.01
N ASN A 76 -19.60 -41.76 21.52
CA ASN A 76 -20.29 -40.85 20.60
C ASN A 76 -20.39 -39.40 21.13
N VAL A 77 -20.57 -39.22 22.45
CA VAL A 77 -20.60 -37.89 23.08
C VAL A 77 -19.26 -37.16 22.91
N MET A 78 -18.13 -37.87 23.01
CA MET A 78 -16.81 -37.28 22.80
C MET A 78 -16.60 -36.94 21.32
N GLN A 79 -17.02 -37.81 20.40
CA GLN A 79 -16.94 -37.51 18.96
C GLN A 79 -17.75 -36.27 18.58
N PHE A 80 -18.94 -36.10 19.16
CA PHE A 80 -19.74 -34.90 18.98
C PHE A 80 -19.06 -33.65 19.57
N GLY A 81 -18.39 -33.81 20.71
CA GLY A 81 -17.56 -32.75 21.30
C GLY A 81 -16.41 -32.33 20.39
N VAL A 82 -15.70 -33.29 19.78
CA VAL A 82 -14.63 -33.03 18.80
C VAL A 82 -15.18 -32.39 17.52
N TRP A 83 -16.34 -32.84 17.03
CA TRP A 83 -17.02 -32.21 15.90
C TRP A 83 -17.34 -30.74 16.20
N CYS A 84 -17.93 -30.47 17.36
CA CYS A 84 -18.25 -29.11 17.81
C CYS A 84 -16.99 -28.25 17.98
N SER A 85 -15.91 -28.81 18.54
CA SER A 85 -14.67 -28.07 18.74
C SER A 85 -14.00 -27.71 17.41
N ILE A 86 -13.96 -28.61 16.44
CA ILE A 86 -13.40 -28.34 15.11
C ILE A 86 -14.29 -27.32 14.37
N ALA A 87 -15.61 -27.50 14.37
CA ALA A 87 -16.54 -26.60 13.71
C ALA A 87 -16.46 -25.17 14.27
N SER A 88 -16.48 -25.03 15.61
CA SER A 88 -16.34 -23.73 16.26
C SER A 88 -14.96 -23.10 16.01
N THR A 89 -13.87 -23.87 16.18
CA THR A 89 -12.51 -23.40 15.89
C THR A 89 -12.38 -22.91 14.46
N MET A 90 -12.89 -23.68 13.50
CA MET A 90 -12.86 -23.33 12.08
C MET A 90 -13.63 -22.04 11.81
N ALA A 91 -14.84 -21.90 12.37
CA ALA A 91 -15.66 -20.71 12.20
C ALA A 91 -14.98 -19.46 12.77
N PHE A 92 -14.48 -19.53 14.01
CA PHE A 92 -13.75 -18.43 14.64
C PHE A 92 -12.48 -18.07 13.87
N ALA A 93 -11.64 -19.06 13.55
CA ALA A 93 -10.39 -18.81 12.85
C ALA A 93 -10.62 -18.26 11.42
N ALA A 94 -11.63 -18.77 10.70
CA ALA A 94 -12.02 -18.23 9.40
C ALA A 94 -12.51 -16.78 9.50
N PHE A 95 -13.33 -16.46 10.51
CA PHE A 95 -13.79 -15.09 10.76
C PHE A 95 -12.63 -14.13 11.06
N TYR A 96 -11.71 -14.52 11.95
CA TYR A 96 -10.54 -13.70 12.27
C TYR A 96 -9.61 -13.54 11.07
N ALA A 97 -9.36 -14.62 10.32
CA ALA A 97 -8.56 -14.56 9.10
C ALA A 97 -9.16 -13.59 8.06
N TYR A 98 -10.48 -13.61 7.91
CA TYR A 98 -11.20 -12.67 7.04
C TYR A 98 -11.06 -11.22 7.51
N ARG A 99 -11.26 -10.97 8.81
CA ARG A 99 -11.11 -9.64 9.42
C ARG A 99 -9.72 -9.07 9.18
N VAL A 100 -8.68 -9.84 9.49
CA VAL A 100 -7.28 -9.45 9.30
C VAL A 100 -6.96 -9.18 7.83
N SER A 101 -7.42 -10.03 6.91
CA SER A 101 -7.21 -9.84 5.47
C SER A 101 -7.87 -8.55 4.95
N MET A 102 -9.08 -8.25 5.43
CA MET A 102 -9.80 -7.04 5.07
C MET A 102 -9.12 -5.78 5.61
N GLU A 103 -8.66 -5.79 6.86
CA GLU A 103 -7.91 -4.69 7.46
C GLU A 103 -6.58 -4.46 6.75
N ALA A 104 -5.84 -5.53 6.44
CA ALA A 104 -4.60 -5.45 5.68
C ALA A 104 -4.80 -4.84 4.28
N SER A 105 -5.91 -5.20 3.60
CA SER A 105 -6.26 -4.63 2.30
C SER A 105 -6.56 -3.13 2.40
N GLN A 106 -7.31 -2.70 3.43
CA GLN A 106 -7.60 -1.28 3.67
C GLN A 106 -6.34 -0.46 3.97
N LEU A 107 -5.42 -1.00 4.76
CA LEU A 107 -4.14 -0.37 5.05
C LEU A 107 -3.26 -0.27 3.81
N ALA A 108 -3.24 -1.31 2.97
CA ALA A 108 -2.51 -1.30 1.71
C ALA A 108 -3.05 -0.23 0.75
N ASP A 109 -4.37 -0.11 0.63
CA ASP A 109 -5.01 0.91 -0.20
C ASP A 109 -4.72 2.33 0.31
N ALA A 110 -4.77 2.54 1.63
CA ALA A 110 -4.44 3.82 2.25
C ALA A 110 -2.97 4.19 2.06
N LEU A 111 -2.05 3.23 2.22
CA LEU A 111 -0.63 3.44 1.98
C LEU A 111 -0.33 3.76 0.51
N ALA A 112 -0.96 3.06 -0.42
CA ALA A 112 -0.81 3.34 -1.85
C ALA A 112 -1.26 4.77 -2.19
N ALA A 113 -2.35 5.25 -1.56
CA ALA A 113 -2.82 6.62 -1.74
C ALA A 113 -1.84 7.66 -1.17
N THR A 114 -1.29 7.43 0.02
CA THR A 114 -0.31 8.36 0.63
C THR A 114 1.01 8.38 -0.13
N GLU A 115 1.50 7.23 -0.61
CA GLU A 115 2.69 7.14 -1.45
C GLU A 115 2.52 7.92 -2.74
N LEU A 116 1.34 7.88 -3.38
CA LEU A 116 1.05 8.65 -4.59
C LEU A 116 1.12 10.17 -4.31
N VAL A 117 0.50 10.64 -3.22
CA VAL A 117 0.56 12.05 -2.82
C VAL A 117 2.00 12.48 -2.53
N LEU A 118 2.74 11.68 -1.76
CA LEU A 118 4.12 11.96 -1.41
C LEU A 118 5.03 11.99 -2.65
N GLN A 119 4.82 11.09 -3.62
CA GLN A 119 5.55 11.10 -4.89
C GLN A 119 5.29 12.39 -5.68
N ARG A 120 4.03 12.85 -5.70
CA ARG A 120 3.66 14.11 -6.36
C ARG A 120 4.29 15.32 -5.69
N GLU A 121 4.26 15.41 -4.36
CA GLU A 121 4.90 16.49 -3.60
C GLU A 121 6.42 16.52 -3.81
N LYS A 122 7.09 15.36 -3.76
CA LYS A 122 8.53 15.27 -4.03
C LYS A 122 8.89 15.77 -5.43
N HIS A 123 8.08 15.40 -6.44
CA HIS A 123 8.30 15.85 -7.81
C HIS A 123 8.14 17.37 -7.95
N LEU A 124 7.13 17.97 -7.32
CA LEU A 124 6.94 19.42 -7.30
C LEU A 124 8.10 20.13 -6.57
N SER A 125 8.47 19.66 -5.37
CA SER A 125 9.58 20.22 -4.61
C SER A 125 10.93 20.17 -5.36
N GLN A 126 11.18 19.10 -6.12
CA GLN A 126 12.36 19.01 -6.99
C GLN A 126 12.34 20.05 -8.12
N LEU A 127 11.17 20.28 -8.73
CA LEU A 127 11.01 21.32 -9.74
C LEU A 127 11.22 22.72 -9.15
N ASP A 128 10.69 23.00 -7.97
CA ASP A 128 10.86 24.27 -7.27
C ASP A 128 12.34 24.50 -6.93
N GLY A 129 13.03 23.47 -6.43
CA GLY A 129 14.46 23.49 -6.15
C GLY A 129 15.31 23.76 -7.39
N LEU A 130 14.97 23.12 -8.53
CA LEU A 130 15.64 23.35 -9.82
C LEU A 130 15.36 24.75 -10.37
N ALA A 131 14.12 25.25 -10.25
CA ALA A 131 13.76 26.59 -10.69
C ALA A 131 14.51 27.66 -9.87
N ALA A 132 14.58 27.50 -8.55
CA ALA A 132 15.33 28.38 -7.67
C ALA A 132 16.83 28.35 -7.98
N ALA A 133 17.42 27.16 -8.16
CA ALA A 133 18.83 27.01 -8.52
C ALA A 133 19.14 27.63 -9.89
N ALA A 134 18.31 27.38 -10.91
CA ALA A 134 18.48 27.95 -12.24
C ALA A 134 18.39 29.48 -12.24
N ALA A 135 17.47 30.05 -11.46
CA ALA A 135 17.37 31.51 -11.33
C ALA A 135 18.58 32.14 -10.65
N HIS A 136 19.17 31.46 -9.66
CA HIS A 136 20.37 31.93 -8.98
C HIS A 136 21.61 31.86 -9.89
N GLU A 137 21.84 30.71 -10.53
CA GLU A 137 23.03 30.46 -11.37
C GLU A 137 22.99 31.24 -12.69
N LEU A 138 21.81 31.40 -13.33
CA LEU A 138 21.67 32.12 -14.60
C LEU A 138 21.37 33.61 -14.44
N GLY A 139 20.93 34.06 -13.26
CA GLY A 139 20.59 35.46 -13.01
C GLY A 139 21.80 36.39 -13.14
N THR A 140 22.94 35.98 -12.60
CA THR A 140 24.21 36.73 -12.64
C THR A 140 24.75 36.90 -14.07
N PRO A 141 24.96 35.84 -14.89
CA PRO A 141 25.45 35.99 -16.26
C PRO A 141 24.49 36.78 -17.14
N LEU A 142 23.17 36.63 -17.00
CA LEU A 142 22.19 37.44 -17.73
C LEU A 142 22.25 38.93 -17.35
N ALA A 143 22.46 39.23 -16.07
CA ALA A 143 22.66 40.60 -15.62
C ALA A 143 23.95 41.19 -16.24
N THR A 144 25.05 40.43 -16.26
CA THR A 144 26.29 40.85 -16.90
C THR A 144 26.11 41.10 -18.40
N ILE A 145 25.48 40.17 -19.14
CA ILE A 145 25.20 40.34 -20.57
C ILE A 145 24.31 41.57 -20.81
N SER A 146 23.31 41.81 -19.97
CA SER A 146 22.43 42.98 -20.08
C SER A 146 23.18 44.30 -19.88
N VAL A 147 24.15 44.34 -18.96
CA VAL A 147 25.00 45.53 -18.74
C VAL A 147 25.91 45.76 -19.95
N VAL A 148 26.60 44.73 -20.42
CA VAL A 148 27.49 44.82 -21.60
C VAL A 148 26.71 45.24 -22.86
N ALA A 149 25.55 44.63 -23.11
CA ALA A 149 24.70 44.99 -24.24
C ALA A 149 24.24 46.47 -24.17
N LYS A 150 23.95 46.97 -22.96
CA LYS A 150 23.58 48.38 -22.74
C LYS A 150 24.76 49.35 -22.95
N GLU A 151 25.98 48.94 -22.62
CA GLU A 151 27.19 49.70 -22.90
C GLU A 151 27.46 49.74 -24.41
N MET A 152 27.37 48.59 -25.10
CA MET A 152 27.49 48.50 -26.56
C MET A 152 26.44 49.37 -27.27
N GLU A 153 25.20 49.40 -26.80
CA GLU A 153 24.12 50.23 -27.38
C GLU A 153 24.46 51.73 -27.28
N ARG A 154 25.18 52.12 -26.23
CA ARG A 154 25.58 53.50 -25.98
C ARG A 154 26.80 53.91 -26.80
N GLU A 155 27.78 53.03 -26.95
CA GLU A 155 29.02 53.29 -27.69
C GLU A 155 28.83 53.20 -29.22
N LEU A 156 28.03 52.25 -29.70
CA LEU A 156 27.78 52.00 -31.13
C LEU A 156 26.57 52.78 -31.67
N LYS A 157 26.11 53.82 -30.95
CA LYS A 157 24.88 54.55 -31.26
C LYS A 157 24.86 55.15 -32.68
N ASP A 158 26.03 55.54 -33.19
CA ASP A 158 26.19 56.16 -34.51
C ASP A 158 26.62 55.17 -35.61
N ASP A 159 26.79 53.87 -35.28
CA ASP A 159 27.11 52.80 -36.23
C ASP A 159 25.88 51.94 -36.53
N ASP A 160 25.16 52.33 -37.59
CA ASP A 160 23.93 51.67 -38.03
C ASP A 160 24.10 50.17 -38.37
N ARG A 161 25.33 49.69 -38.60
CA ARG A 161 25.58 48.27 -38.91
C ARG A 161 25.31 47.32 -37.73
N PHE A 162 25.51 47.77 -36.50
CA PHE A 162 25.43 46.90 -35.31
C PHE A 162 24.24 47.23 -34.40
N ARG A 163 23.51 48.31 -34.68
CA ARG A 163 22.42 48.83 -33.84
C ARG A 163 21.30 47.80 -33.60
N GLU A 164 20.89 47.09 -34.65
CA GLU A 164 19.81 46.09 -34.57
C GLU A 164 20.21 44.87 -33.74
N ASP A 165 21.41 44.33 -33.96
CA ASP A 165 21.93 43.16 -33.24
C ASP A 165 22.10 43.44 -31.74
N VAL A 166 22.58 44.64 -31.38
CA VAL A 166 22.75 45.03 -29.97
C VAL A 166 21.40 45.21 -29.26
N MET A 167 20.42 45.83 -29.94
CA MET A 167 19.05 45.91 -29.41
C MET A 167 18.43 44.52 -29.25
N LEU A 168 18.67 43.61 -30.20
CA LEU A 168 18.20 42.23 -30.11
C LEU A 168 18.82 41.52 -28.90
N LEU A 169 20.15 41.58 -28.72
CA LEU A 169 20.86 40.98 -27.57
C LEU A 169 20.32 41.48 -26.23
N ARG A 170 20.09 42.79 -26.11
CA ARG A 170 19.51 43.38 -24.90
C ARG A 170 18.08 42.87 -24.66
N SER A 171 17.23 42.90 -25.69
CA SER A 171 15.84 42.44 -25.58
C SER A 171 15.73 40.95 -25.20
N GLN A 172 16.61 40.09 -25.75
CA GLN A 172 16.62 38.66 -25.41
C GLN A 172 17.15 38.44 -24.00
N SER A 173 18.15 39.20 -23.54
CA SER A 173 18.68 39.08 -22.19
C SER A 173 17.65 39.49 -21.13
N GLU A 174 16.94 40.61 -21.37
CA GLU A 174 15.82 41.04 -20.51
C GLU A 174 14.69 40.00 -20.51
N ARG A 175 14.32 39.46 -21.68
CA ARG A 175 13.30 38.42 -21.81
C ARG A 175 13.66 37.12 -21.07
N CYS A 176 14.89 36.64 -21.18
CA CYS A 176 15.35 35.46 -20.45
C CYS A 176 15.26 35.69 -18.93
N ARG A 177 15.62 36.90 -18.47
CA ARG A 177 15.54 37.26 -17.05
C ARG A 177 14.09 37.31 -16.55
N ASP A 178 13.16 37.79 -17.37
CA ASP A 178 11.74 37.82 -17.04
C ASP A 178 11.11 36.42 -17.01
N ILE A 179 11.50 35.52 -17.92
CA ILE A 179 11.06 34.12 -17.91
C ILE A 179 11.54 33.42 -16.63
N LEU A 180 12.82 33.57 -16.27
CA LEU A 180 13.38 32.99 -15.05
C LEU A 180 12.69 33.53 -13.79
N ARG A 181 12.38 34.82 -13.74
CA ARG A 181 11.59 35.41 -12.63
C ARG A 181 10.19 34.83 -12.53
N ARG A 182 9.51 34.61 -13.66
CA ARG A 182 8.16 34.02 -13.65
C ARG A 182 8.17 32.56 -13.17
N LEU A 183 9.19 31.79 -13.54
CA LEU A 183 9.36 30.41 -13.09
C LEU A 183 9.54 30.33 -11.57
N THR A 184 10.32 31.22 -10.97
CA THR A 184 10.48 31.26 -9.50
C THR A 184 9.26 31.79 -8.77
N THR A 185 8.53 32.77 -9.33
CA THR A 185 7.31 33.28 -8.68
C THR A 185 6.17 32.27 -8.69
N LEU A 186 5.99 31.51 -9.78
CA LEU A 186 4.98 30.44 -9.85
C LEU A 186 5.24 29.34 -8.83
N SER A 187 6.52 29.00 -8.60
CA SER A 187 6.94 28.04 -7.57
C SER A 187 6.63 28.56 -6.15
N SER A 188 6.68 29.88 -5.93
CA SER A 188 6.41 30.49 -4.62
C SER A 188 4.93 30.84 -4.34
N GLU A 189 4.07 30.91 -5.35
CA GLU A 189 2.63 31.16 -5.15
C GLU A 189 1.91 29.95 -4.54
N ASP A 190 2.35 28.72 -4.85
CA ASP A 190 1.88 27.50 -4.17
C ASP A 190 2.28 27.50 -2.68
N GLU A 191 3.46 28.01 -2.33
CA GLU A 191 3.88 28.21 -0.94
C GLU A 191 3.06 29.28 -0.21
N ALA A 192 2.59 30.33 -0.89
CA ALA A 192 1.83 31.40 -0.24
C ALA A 192 0.47 30.93 0.33
N HIS A 193 -0.12 29.89 -0.26
CA HIS A 193 -1.32 29.23 0.26
C HIS A 193 -1.02 28.32 1.45
N MET A 194 0.14 27.64 1.44
CA MET A 194 0.64 26.80 2.55
C MET A 194 1.14 27.61 3.76
N ARG A 195 1.53 28.88 3.56
CA ARG A 195 2.13 29.74 4.60
C ARG A 195 1.11 30.32 5.60
N ARG A 196 -0.20 30.05 5.43
CA ARG A 196 -1.27 30.48 6.34
C ARG A 196 -1.98 29.29 6.99
N LEU A 197 -1.26 28.49 7.76
CA LEU A 197 -1.88 27.56 8.71
C LEU A 197 -2.22 28.32 10.01
N PRO A 198 -3.46 28.23 10.53
CA PRO A 198 -3.77 28.79 11.83
C PRO A 198 -2.89 28.10 12.88
N LEU A 199 -2.40 28.88 13.85
CA LEU A 199 -1.46 28.41 14.88
C LEU A 199 -1.98 27.18 15.63
N SER A 200 -3.30 27.03 15.72
CA SER A 200 -3.98 25.84 16.26
C SER A 200 -3.68 24.56 15.48
N SER A 201 -3.58 24.60 14.15
CA SER A 201 -3.30 23.42 13.33
C SER A 201 -1.86 22.93 13.49
N MET A 202 -0.90 23.86 13.59
CA MET A 202 0.50 23.49 13.90
C MET A 202 0.64 22.88 15.30
N ILE A 203 -0.11 23.40 16.29
CA ILE A 203 -0.13 22.83 17.64
C ILE A 203 -0.77 21.44 17.64
N GLU A 204 -1.89 21.26 16.94
CA GLU A 204 -2.58 19.97 16.84
C GLU A 204 -1.67 18.89 16.20
N GLU A 205 -0.91 19.26 15.15
CA GLU A 205 0.00 18.37 14.45
C GLU A 205 1.20 17.92 15.31
N ILE A 206 1.73 18.80 16.16
CA ILE A 206 2.79 18.46 17.13
C ILE A 206 2.25 17.61 18.29
N VAL A 207 1.00 17.87 18.71
CA VAL A 207 0.38 17.21 19.86
C VAL A 207 -0.19 15.83 19.49
N ALA A 208 -0.65 15.61 18.27
CA ALA A 208 -1.28 14.36 17.83
C ALA A 208 -0.43 13.09 18.11
N PRO A 209 0.89 13.06 17.83
CA PRO A 209 1.73 11.89 18.13
C PRO A 209 1.94 11.62 19.63
N HIS A 210 1.66 12.60 20.49
CA HIS A 210 1.91 12.55 21.93
C HIS A 210 0.65 12.31 22.75
N ARG A 211 -0.53 12.16 22.12
CA ARG A 211 -1.81 11.91 22.82
C ARG A 211 -2.04 10.44 23.20
N GLU A 212 -1.27 9.50 22.67
CA GLU A 212 -1.38 8.07 22.98
C GLU A 212 -0.31 7.55 23.96
N PHE A 213 0.34 8.45 24.71
CA PHE A 213 1.21 8.11 25.85
C PHE A 213 0.64 8.60 27.17
#